data_AF-A0A2H0TXM7-F1
#
_entry.id   AF-A0A2H0TXM7-F1
#
_cell.length_a   1.000
_cell.length_b   1.000
_cell.length_c   1.000
_cell.angle_alpha   90.00
_cell.angle_beta   90.00
_cell.angle_gamma   90.00
#
_symmetry.space_group_name_H-M   'P 1'
#
loop_
_entity.id
_entity.type
_entity.pdbx_description
1 polymer ?
#
loop_
_entity_poly.entity_id
_entity_poly.type
_entity_poly.pdbx_seq_one_letter_code
_entity_poly.pdbx_strand_id
1 'polypeptide(L)'
;MNYQWIIVIALVVVGIVFLSRFRKTKLFSNFPFEDGEEVVFTEEPALLQHKQSSIVGAKTQRNYHVLMRPIVKVTNKGKIIFAQKYKNDALVYAVFSLKNLADEQKNAWKNLGYTFATLSGQDIKATASTKKAAYEITFIGGNSDPVTATMGVNDFIMQIYTNDISSYEKNLGVKIGVQ
;
A
#
# COMPACT_ATOMS: atom_id res chain seq x y z
N MET A 1 -23.05 43.07 -9.60
CA MET A 1 -22.72 41.63 -9.60
C MET A 1 -23.90 40.89 -8.98
N ASN A 2 -24.60 40.06 -9.75
CA ASN A 2 -25.90 39.51 -9.33
C ASN A 2 -25.69 38.42 -8.25
N TYR A 3 -26.38 38.51 -7.11
CA TYR A 3 -26.15 37.67 -5.93
C TYR A 3 -26.29 36.16 -6.23
N GLN A 4 -27.10 35.81 -7.24
CA GLN A 4 -27.28 34.44 -7.74
C GLN A 4 -25.99 33.84 -8.34
N TRP A 5 -25.15 34.63 -9.02
CA TRP A 5 -23.89 34.13 -9.58
C TRP A 5 -22.86 33.81 -8.51
N ILE A 6 -22.86 34.55 -7.39
CA ILE A 6 -21.98 34.29 -6.24
C ILE A 6 -22.31 32.94 -5.60
N ILE A 7 -23.60 32.62 -5.46
CA ILE A 7 -24.07 31.33 -4.90
C ILE A 7 -23.66 30.15 -5.80
N VAL A 8 -23.80 30.30 -7.13
CA VAL A 8 -23.39 29.27 -8.09
C VAL A 8 -21.89 29.01 -8.02
N ILE A 9 -21.07 30.06 -7.99
CA ILE A 9 -19.60 29.93 -7.88
C ILE A 9 -19.22 29.26 -6.56
N ALA A 10 -19.83 29.66 -5.44
CA ALA A 10 -19.57 29.04 -4.14
C ALA A 10 -19.91 27.54 -4.13
N LEU A 11 -21.05 27.15 -4.70
CA LEU A 11 -21.44 25.74 -4.83
C LEU A 11 -20.49 24.94 -5.72
N VAL A 12 -20.03 25.53 -6.83
CA VAL A 12 -19.04 24.89 -7.72
C VAL A 12 -17.70 24.71 -7.00
N VAL A 13 -17.22 25.74 -6.29
CA VAL A 13 -15.96 25.66 -5.53
C VAL A 13 -16.06 24.62 -4.41
N VAL A 14 -17.15 24.62 -3.64
CA VAL A 14 -17.39 23.61 -2.60
C VAL A 14 -17.47 22.22 -3.21
N GLY A 15 -18.19 22.05 -4.32
CA GLY A 15 -18.27 20.79 -5.07
C GLY A 15 -16.90 20.28 -5.53
N ILE A 16 -16.05 21.16 -6.08
CA ILE A 16 -14.68 20.83 -6.49
C ILE A 16 -13.82 20.45 -5.28
N VAL A 17 -13.95 21.15 -4.15
CA VAL A 17 -13.21 20.83 -2.92
C VAL A 17 -13.64 19.48 -2.35
N PHE A 18 -14.93 19.18 -2.34
CA PHE A 18 -15.44 17.86 -1.92
C PHE A 18 -14.97 16.75 -2.87
N LEU A 19 -15.10 16.93 -4.18
CA LEU A 19 -14.62 15.98 -5.19
C LEU A 19 -13.11 15.73 -5.10
N SER A 20 -12.32 16.80 -4.87
CA SER A 20 -10.87 16.67 -4.71
C SER A 20 -10.47 15.98 -3.41
N ARG A 21 -11.24 16.14 -2.33
CA ARG A 21 -11.04 15.39 -1.07
C ARG A 21 -11.42 13.92 -1.21
N PHE A 22 -12.52 13.59 -1.89
CA PHE A 22 -12.88 12.19 -2.19
C PHE A 22 -11.83 11.49 -3.06
N ARG A 23 -11.24 12.20 -4.04
CA ARG A 23 -10.10 11.67 -4.83
C ARG A 23 -8.86 11.35 -3.99
N LYS A 24 -8.70 11.93 -2.79
CA LYS A 24 -7.52 11.68 -1.94
C LYS A 24 -7.65 10.44 -1.06
N THR A 25 -8.87 9.95 -0.81
CA THR A 25 -9.08 8.78 0.04
C THR A 25 -8.94 7.51 -0.80
N LYS A 26 -7.79 6.85 -0.67
CA LYS A 26 -7.42 5.61 -1.38
C LYS A 26 -8.20 4.41 -0.85
N LEU A 27 -9.50 4.39 -1.14
CA LEU A 27 -10.40 3.32 -0.75
C LEU A 27 -10.19 2.08 -1.62
N PHE A 28 -10.22 0.90 -1.00
CA PHE A 28 -10.05 -0.38 -1.69
C PHE A 28 -11.18 -0.63 -2.69
N SER A 29 -12.40 -0.17 -2.43
CA SER A 29 -13.51 -0.23 -3.40
C SER A 29 -13.22 0.50 -4.71
N ASN A 30 -12.31 1.48 -4.67
CA ASN A 30 -11.92 2.31 -5.82
C ASN A 30 -10.53 1.92 -6.33
N PHE A 31 -10.02 0.76 -5.92
CA PHE A 31 -8.74 0.29 -6.39
C PHE A 31 -8.85 -0.10 -7.87
N PRO A 32 -7.94 0.39 -8.74
CA PRO A 32 -8.00 0.12 -10.18
C PRO A 32 -7.52 -1.30 -10.50
N PHE A 33 -8.40 -2.28 -10.29
CA PHE A 33 -8.19 -3.67 -10.69
C PHE A 33 -8.13 -3.80 -12.22
N GLU A 34 -7.29 -4.72 -12.68
CA GLU A 34 -7.30 -5.13 -14.09
C GLU A 34 -8.51 -6.02 -14.41
N ASP A 35 -8.82 -6.16 -15.69
CA ASP A 35 -9.84 -7.10 -16.15
C ASP A 35 -9.50 -8.53 -15.71
N GLY A 36 -10.46 -9.18 -15.05
CA GLY A 36 -10.29 -10.53 -14.48
C GLY A 36 -9.35 -10.58 -13.27
N GLU A 37 -8.96 -9.45 -12.70
CA GLU A 37 -8.22 -9.41 -11.44
C GLU A 37 -9.15 -9.51 -10.24
N GLU A 38 -8.88 -10.50 -9.38
CA GLU A 38 -9.69 -10.81 -8.22
C GLU A 38 -8.81 -11.04 -6.99
N VAL A 39 -9.38 -10.77 -5.82
CA VAL A 39 -8.74 -11.07 -4.54
C VAL A 39 -8.86 -12.57 -4.26
N VAL A 40 -7.72 -13.26 -4.19
CA VAL A 40 -7.66 -14.70 -3.92
C VAL A 40 -7.29 -15.03 -2.48
N PHE A 41 -6.74 -14.06 -1.76
CA PHE A 41 -6.37 -14.22 -0.37
C PHE A 41 -6.54 -12.91 0.39
N THR A 42 -7.05 -13.01 1.61
CA THR A 42 -7.22 -11.89 2.54
C THR A 42 -6.83 -12.34 3.93
N GLU A 43 -6.01 -11.54 4.59
CA GLU A 43 -5.61 -11.75 5.98
C GLU A 43 -5.74 -10.46 6.79
N GLU A 44 -6.08 -10.64 8.06
CA GLU A 44 -5.98 -9.61 9.09
C GLU A 44 -4.78 -9.95 10.00
N PRO A 45 -3.55 -9.52 9.63
CA PRO A 45 -2.37 -9.92 10.36
C PRO A 45 -2.37 -9.32 11.77
N ALA A 46 -1.63 -9.94 12.69
CA ALA A 46 -1.52 -9.45 14.07
C ALA A 46 -0.93 -8.04 14.14
N LEU A 47 -0.09 -7.69 13.17
CA LEU A 47 0.49 -6.36 13.03
C LEU A 47 0.92 -6.12 11.59
N LEU A 48 0.73 -4.88 11.12
CA LEU A 48 1.31 -4.41 9.88
C LEU A 48 2.04 -3.09 10.15
N GLN A 49 3.30 -3.04 9.74
CA GLN A 49 4.14 -1.86 9.88
C GLN A 49 4.74 -1.49 8.54
N HIS A 50 4.86 -0.19 8.29
CA HIS A 50 5.62 0.30 7.15
C HIS A 50 6.74 1.22 7.63
N LYS A 51 7.87 1.14 6.93
CA LYS A 51 9.02 2.00 7.19
C LYS A 51 9.32 2.81 5.94
N GLN A 52 9.29 4.13 6.10
CA GLN A 52 9.81 5.07 5.13
C GLN A 52 11.13 5.62 5.67
N SER A 53 12.22 5.47 4.92
CA SER A 53 13.51 6.01 5.35
C SER A 53 13.44 7.55 5.38
N SER A 54 13.81 8.16 6.51
CA SER A 54 13.83 9.63 6.65
C SER A 54 14.96 10.24 5.84
N ILE A 55 14.67 11.38 5.23
CA ILE A 55 15.58 12.17 4.39
C ILE A 55 16.17 13.24 5.30
N VAL A 56 17.49 13.41 5.23
CA VAL A 56 18.28 14.48 5.88
C VAL A 56 18.56 14.31 7.38
N GLY A 57 19.86 14.31 7.70
CA GLY A 57 20.39 14.66 9.03
C GLY A 57 20.48 13.48 9.99
N ALA A 58 21.63 13.35 10.65
CA ALA A 58 21.93 12.28 11.60
C ALA A 58 20.90 12.21 12.74
N LYS A 59 19.92 11.31 12.60
CA LYS A 59 19.26 10.52 13.66
C LYS A 59 18.35 9.50 12.97
N THR A 60 18.81 8.26 12.94
CA THR A 60 18.15 7.06 12.40
C THR A 60 16.91 6.66 13.22
N GLN A 61 15.93 7.55 13.39
CA GLN A 61 14.62 7.13 13.85
C GLN A 61 13.83 6.58 12.66
N ARG A 62 13.90 5.26 12.52
CA ARG A 62 12.98 4.49 11.68
C ARG A 62 11.59 4.63 12.32
N ASN A 63 10.84 5.67 11.98
CA ASN A 63 9.46 5.81 12.46
C ASN A 63 8.61 4.77 11.73
N TYR A 64 8.45 3.59 12.34
CA TYR A 64 7.51 2.59 11.87
C TYR A 64 6.10 3.11 12.14
N HIS A 65 5.31 3.28 11.08
CA HIS A 65 3.89 3.53 11.27
C HIS A 65 3.17 2.20 11.38
N VAL A 66 2.46 2.02 12.49
CA VAL A 66 1.69 0.82 12.78
C VAL A 66 0.25 1.04 12.35
N LEU A 67 -0.26 0.17 11.48
CA LEU A 67 -1.67 0.20 11.10
C LEU A 67 -2.51 -0.48 12.19
N MET A 68 -3.56 0.21 12.67
CA MET A 68 -4.34 -0.26 13.83
C MET A 68 -5.25 -1.45 13.54
N ARG A 69 -5.72 -1.58 12.29
CA ARG A 69 -6.63 -2.67 11.85
C ARG A 69 -6.19 -3.14 10.47
N PRO A 70 -5.03 -3.79 10.40
CA PRO A 70 -4.41 -4.08 9.12
C PRO A 70 -5.21 -5.12 8.34
N ILE A 71 -5.21 -4.96 7.03
CA ILE A 71 -5.67 -5.97 6.08
C ILE A 71 -4.58 -6.12 5.03
N VAL A 72 -4.26 -7.36 4.71
CA VAL A 72 -3.43 -7.71 3.55
C VAL A 72 -4.31 -8.47 2.58
N LYS A 73 -4.31 -8.06 1.32
CA LYS A 73 -5.01 -8.76 0.24
C LYS A 73 -4.04 -9.13 -0.86
N VAL A 74 -4.19 -10.33 -1.41
CA VAL A 74 -3.40 -10.80 -2.56
C VAL A 74 -4.35 -11.08 -3.71
N THR A 75 -3.97 -10.64 -4.91
CA THR A 75 -4.74 -10.86 -6.14
C THR A 75 -4.19 -12.03 -6.95
N ASN A 76 -5.05 -12.63 -7.78
CA ASN A 76 -4.65 -13.67 -8.76
C ASN A 76 -3.60 -13.19 -9.78
N LYS A 77 -3.37 -11.88 -9.89
CA LYS A 77 -2.33 -11.29 -10.75
C LYS A 77 -1.00 -11.08 -10.02
N GLY A 78 -0.90 -11.40 -8.73
CA GLY A 78 0.32 -11.27 -7.93
C GLY A 78 0.51 -9.88 -7.34
N LYS A 79 -0.58 -9.11 -7.13
CA LYS A 79 -0.53 -7.86 -6.37
C LYS A 79 -0.76 -8.15 -4.88
N ILE A 80 -0.01 -7.47 -4.03
CA ILE A 80 -0.06 -7.53 -2.57
C ILE A 80 -0.48 -6.15 -2.09
N ILE A 81 -1.72 -6.04 -1.62
CA ILE A 81 -2.34 -4.78 -1.23
C ILE A 81 -2.34 -4.70 0.29
N PHE A 82 -1.67 -3.67 0.79
CA PHE A 82 -1.56 -3.35 2.20
C PHE A 82 -2.54 -2.24 2.54
N ALA A 83 -3.48 -2.54 3.42
CA ALA A 83 -4.55 -1.63 3.77
C ALA A 83 -4.86 -1.64 5.27
N GLN A 84 -5.72 -0.73 5.70
CA GLN A 84 -6.35 -0.77 7.02
C GLN A 84 -7.86 -0.67 6.90
N LYS A 85 -8.62 -1.34 7.77
CA LYS A 85 -10.07 -1.17 7.86
C LYS A 85 -10.43 0.29 8.13
N TYR A 86 -11.34 0.83 7.35
CA TYR A 86 -11.87 2.18 7.52
C TYR A 86 -13.37 2.20 7.23
N LYS A 87 -14.17 2.32 8.30
CA LYS A 87 -15.65 2.25 8.22
C LYS A 87 -16.07 0.94 7.54
N ASN A 88 -16.74 1.03 6.38
CA ASN A 88 -17.27 -0.11 5.62
C ASN A 88 -16.33 -0.57 4.48
N ASP A 89 -15.11 -0.04 4.42
CA ASP A 89 -14.13 -0.36 3.38
C ASP A 89 -12.71 -0.43 3.97
N ALA A 90 -11.67 -0.34 3.14
CA ALA A 90 -10.28 -0.31 3.56
C ALA A 90 -9.50 0.84 2.90
N LEU A 91 -8.67 1.55 3.67
CA LEU A 91 -7.73 2.52 3.14
C LEU A 91 -6.46 1.81 2.70
N VAL A 92 -6.14 1.87 1.42
CA VAL A 92 -4.93 1.31 0.81
C VAL A 92 -3.74 2.23 1.11
N TYR A 93 -2.74 1.65 1.75
CA TYR A 93 -1.48 2.32 2.06
C TYR A 93 -0.45 2.10 0.97
N ALA A 94 -0.28 0.86 0.56
CA ALA A 94 0.70 0.50 -0.45
C ALA A 94 0.32 -0.77 -1.21
N VAL A 95 0.89 -0.91 -2.40
CA VAL A 95 0.71 -2.09 -3.25
C VAL A 95 2.05 -2.56 -3.77
N PHE A 96 2.33 -3.84 -3.62
CA PHE A 96 3.46 -4.45 -4.29
C PHE A 96 2.98 -5.35 -5.40
N SER A 97 3.74 -5.43 -6.48
CA SER A 97 3.44 -6.31 -7.60
C SER A 97 4.60 -7.27 -7.81
N LEU A 98 4.34 -8.57 -7.86
CA LEU A 98 5.32 -9.58 -8.26
C LEU A 98 5.63 -9.56 -9.76
N LYS A 99 4.84 -8.81 -10.53
CA LYS A 99 5.02 -8.60 -11.97
C LYS A 99 5.43 -7.15 -12.21
N ASN A 100 6.26 -6.94 -13.22
CA ASN A 100 6.54 -5.59 -13.69
C ASN A 100 5.23 -4.90 -14.09
N LEU A 101 5.00 -3.74 -13.50
CA LEU A 101 3.89 -2.87 -13.87
C LEU A 101 4.18 -2.22 -15.23
N ALA A 102 3.20 -2.20 -16.12
CA ALA A 102 3.27 -1.42 -17.34
C ALA A 102 3.28 0.08 -17.02
N ASP A 103 3.87 0.91 -17.88
CA ASP A 103 4.05 2.34 -17.59
C ASP A 103 2.70 3.07 -17.49
N GLU A 104 1.69 2.64 -18.26
CA GLU A 104 0.31 3.12 -18.13
C GLU A 104 -0.25 2.85 -16.73
N GLN A 105 0.05 1.68 -16.15
CA GLN A 105 -0.41 1.31 -14.80
C GLN A 105 0.30 2.13 -13.74
N LYS A 106 1.62 2.28 -13.86
CA LYS A 106 2.40 3.14 -12.97
C LYS A 106 1.86 4.57 -12.98
N ASN A 107 1.58 5.10 -14.16
CA ASN A 107 1.03 6.45 -14.33
C ASN A 107 -0.40 6.57 -13.75
N ALA A 108 -1.26 5.58 -14.00
CA ALA A 108 -2.62 5.56 -13.43
C ALA A 108 -2.57 5.54 -11.90
N TRP A 109 -1.75 4.67 -11.31
CA TRP A 109 -1.62 4.55 -9.86
C TRP A 109 -0.98 5.79 -9.23
N LYS A 110 0.03 6.38 -9.90
CA LYS A 110 0.64 7.65 -9.52
C LYS A 110 -0.37 8.80 -9.53
N ASN A 111 -1.21 8.90 -10.56
CA ASN A 111 -2.25 9.93 -10.66
C ASN A 111 -3.32 9.78 -9.57
N LEU A 112 -3.61 8.55 -9.15
CA LEU A 112 -4.49 8.24 -8.02
C LEU A 112 -3.76 8.35 -6.66
N GLY A 113 -2.45 8.64 -6.68
CA GLY A 113 -1.61 8.85 -5.53
C GLY A 113 -1.20 7.58 -4.79
N TYR A 114 -1.45 6.37 -5.30
CA TYR A 114 -1.05 5.12 -4.64
C TYR A 114 0.47 5.01 -4.51
N THR A 115 0.93 4.45 -3.38
CA THR A 115 2.32 4.06 -3.21
C THR A 115 2.47 2.63 -3.71
N PHE A 116 3.41 2.39 -4.61
CA PHE A 116 3.60 1.06 -5.18
C PHE A 116 5.05 0.74 -5.48
N ALA A 117 5.35 -0.55 -5.53
CA ALA A 117 6.65 -1.06 -5.96
C ALA A 117 6.51 -2.41 -6.66
N THR A 118 7.45 -2.72 -7.54
CA THR A 118 7.61 -4.09 -8.04
C THR A 118 8.53 -4.86 -7.10
N LEU A 119 8.22 -6.13 -6.86
CA LEU A 119 9.04 -7.06 -6.08
C LEU A 119 9.49 -8.22 -6.95
N SER A 120 10.70 -8.69 -6.70
CA SER A 120 11.10 -10.06 -7.01
C SER A 120 10.82 -10.97 -5.80
N GLY A 121 10.77 -12.29 -6.01
CA GLY A 121 10.61 -13.25 -4.91
C GLY A 121 11.75 -13.19 -3.87
N GLN A 122 12.93 -12.69 -4.25
CA GLN A 122 14.09 -12.54 -3.34
C GLN A 122 13.93 -11.35 -2.38
N ASP A 123 13.01 -10.44 -2.70
CA ASP A 123 12.71 -9.25 -1.91
C ASP A 123 11.69 -9.51 -0.79
N ILE A 124 11.25 -10.76 -0.67
CA ILE A 124 10.34 -11.25 0.37
C ILE A 124 11.14 -12.16 1.29
N LYS A 125 11.28 -11.76 2.54
CA LYS A 125 12.03 -12.51 3.56
C LYS A 125 11.15 -12.75 4.76
N ALA A 126 11.32 -13.88 5.44
CA ALA A 126 10.67 -14.13 6.71
C ALA A 126 11.70 -14.47 7.80
N THR A 127 11.41 -14.04 9.02
CA THR A 127 12.11 -14.48 10.23
C THR A 127 11.11 -15.09 11.19
N ALA A 128 11.56 -16.06 11.99
CA ALA A 128 10.78 -16.54 13.12
C ALA A 128 10.63 -15.41 14.16
N SER A 129 9.43 -15.24 14.70
CA SER A 129 9.11 -14.23 15.70
C SER A 129 8.32 -14.86 16.83
N THR A 130 8.56 -14.41 18.06
CA THR A 130 7.81 -14.85 19.26
C THR A 130 7.01 -13.72 19.88
N LYS A 131 7.00 -12.53 19.26
CA LYS A 131 6.43 -11.33 19.86
C LYS A 131 4.91 -11.28 19.75
N LYS A 132 4.41 -11.20 18.52
CA LYS A 132 2.99 -10.97 18.22
C LYS A 132 2.40 -12.01 17.27
N ALA A 133 3.25 -12.70 16.54
CA ALA A 133 2.93 -13.80 15.65
C ALA A 133 4.20 -14.66 15.47
N ALA A 134 4.03 -15.88 14.96
CA ALA A 134 5.10 -16.84 14.73
C ALA A 134 6.11 -16.38 13.65
N TYR A 135 5.68 -15.55 12.71
CA TYR A 135 6.50 -15.08 11.60
C TYR A 135 6.43 -13.57 11.43
N GLU A 136 7.56 -12.98 11.04
CA GLU A 136 7.67 -11.61 10.53
C GLU A 136 8.07 -11.67 9.06
N ILE A 137 7.14 -11.37 8.15
CA ILE A 137 7.39 -11.31 6.70
C ILE A 137 7.71 -9.87 6.31
N THR A 138 8.88 -9.66 5.73
CA THR A 138 9.37 -8.36 5.24
C THR A 138 9.34 -8.33 3.72
N PHE A 139 8.69 -7.32 3.16
CA PHE A 139 8.64 -7.01 1.73
C PHE A 139 9.47 -5.75 1.48
N ILE A 140 10.44 -5.81 0.56
CA ILE A 140 11.37 -4.71 0.27
C ILE A 140 11.26 -4.33 -1.22
N GLY A 141 10.57 -3.24 -1.53
CA GLY A 141 10.42 -2.80 -2.92
C GLY A 141 11.23 -1.55 -3.19
N GLY A 142 11.94 -1.53 -4.32
CA GLY A 142 12.48 -0.29 -4.86
C GLY A 142 11.32 0.62 -5.28
N ASN A 143 11.18 1.76 -4.60
CA ASN A 143 10.13 2.72 -4.90
C ASN A 143 10.42 3.38 -6.25
N SER A 144 9.52 3.22 -7.22
CA SER A 144 9.68 3.77 -8.57
C SER A 144 9.47 5.28 -8.63
N ASP A 145 8.93 5.91 -7.59
CA ASP A 145 8.90 7.37 -7.48
C ASP A 145 8.80 7.81 -6.00
N PRO A 146 9.70 8.70 -5.52
CA PRO A 146 9.63 9.23 -4.17
C PRO A 146 8.30 9.98 -3.98
N VAL A 147 7.63 9.74 -2.84
CA VAL A 147 6.66 10.72 -2.32
C VAL A 147 7.45 12.02 -2.20
N THR A 148 7.07 13.04 -3.00
CA THR A 148 7.74 14.34 -3.14
C THR A 148 8.39 14.79 -1.84
N ALA A 149 9.69 14.49 -1.70
CA ALA A 149 10.63 14.83 -0.63
C ALA A 149 11.83 13.85 -0.58
N THR A 150 11.80 12.68 -1.23
CA THR A 150 12.82 11.62 -1.00
C THR A 150 14.03 11.67 -1.96
N MET A 151 15.24 11.94 -1.44
CA MET A 151 16.52 11.63 -2.09
C MET A 151 17.34 10.69 -1.17
N GLY A 152 17.59 9.46 -1.62
CA GLY A 152 18.43 8.45 -0.95
C GLY A 152 17.75 7.08 -0.84
N VAL A 153 18.47 6.00 -1.23
CA VAL A 153 18.06 4.58 -1.36
C VAL A 153 16.57 4.31 -1.09
N ASN A 154 15.81 4.30 -2.19
CA ASN A 154 14.35 4.38 -2.29
C ASN A 154 13.59 3.12 -1.84
N ASP A 155 14.04 2.41 -0.80
CA ASP A 155 13.39 1.16 -0.41
C ASP A 155 12.15 1.44 0.44
N PHE A 156 11.00 0.99 -0.06
CA PHE A 156 9.74 0.96 0.68
C PHE A 156 9.58 -0.42 1.32
N ILE A 157 9.51 -0.45 2.65
CA ILE A 157 9.51 -1.70 3.42
C ILE A 157 8.17 -1.88 4.13
N MET A 158 7.53 -3.03 3.92
CA MET A 158 6.36 -3.50 4.69
C MET A 158 6.74 -4.71 5.52
N GLN A 159 6.33 -4.74 6.78
CA GLN A 159 6.50 -5.86 7.69
C GLN A 159 5.14 -6.36 8.17
N ILE A 160 4.85 -7.63 7.89
CA ILE A 160 3.64 -8.35 8.31
C ILE A 160 4.02 -9.29 9.45
N TYR A 161 3.27 -9.24 10.55
CA TYR A 161 3.36 -10.26 11.60
C TYR A 161 2.19 -11.21 11.45
N THR A 162 2.47 -12.45 11.05
CA THR A 162 1.48 -13.47 10.68
C THR A 162 1.82 -14.84 11.26
N ASN A 163 0.79 -15.68 11.42
CA ASN A 163 0.95 -17.09 11.75
C ASN A 163 0.77 -18.00 10.52
N ASP A 164 0.42 -17.45 9.36
CA ASP A 164 0.01 -18.19 8.15
C ASP A 164 0.96 -17.94 6.97
N ILE A 165 2.24 -18.27 7.16
CA ILE A 165 3.24 -18.13 6.10
C ILE A 165 2.93 -19.02 4.89
N SER A 166 2.30 -20.20 5.11
CA SER A 166 1.98 -21.15 4.04
C SER A 166 0.95 -20.61 3.06
N SER A 167 -0.07 -19.88 3.53
CA SER A 167 -1.01 -19.20 2.63
C SER A 167 -0.34 -18.10 1.81
N TYR A 168 0.63 -17.36 2.37
CA TYR A 168 1.41 -16.41 1.59
C TYR A 168 2.21 -17.12 0.50
N GLU A 169 2.95 -18.19 0.82
CA GLU A 169 3.72 -18.93 -0.19
C GLU A 169 2.84 -19.44 -1.33
N LYS A 170 1.68 -20.01 -0.98
CA LYS A 170 0.71 -20.56 -1.94
C LYS A 170 0.15 -19.48 -2.87
N ASN A 171 -0.31 -18.36 -2.32
CA ASN A 171 -1.02 -17.33 -3.10
C ASN A 171 -0.06 -16.39 -3.83
N LEU A 172 1.18 -16.25 -3.36
CA LEU A 172 2.21 -15.48 -4.04
C LEU A 172 3.01 -16.31 -5.04
N GLY A 173 2.95 -17.64 -4.97
CA GLY A 173 3.72 -18.53 -5.84
C GLY A 173 5.22 -18.45 -5.61
N VAL A 174 5.65 -18.06 -4.40
CA VAL A 174 7.06 -17.92 -4.01
C VAL A 174 7.31 -18.67 -2.71
N LYS A 175 8.48 -19.30 -2.62
CA LYS A 175 8.95 -19.90 -1.37
C LYS A 175 9.57 -18.81 -0.50
N ILE A 176 9.04 -18.61 0.69
CA ILE A 176 9.51 -17.61 1.65
C ILE A 176 10.38 -18.35 2.66
N GLY A 177 11.69 -18.37 2.41
CA GLY A 177 12.65 -18.98 3.33
C GLY A 177 12.62 -18.27 4.69
N VAL A 178 12.33 -19.03 5.75
CA VAL A 178 12.41 -18.55 7.14
C VAL A 178 13.86 -18.62 7.59
N GLN A 179 14.42 -17.48 7.96
CA GLN A 179 15.77 -17.34 8.51
C GLN A 179 15.77 -17.36 10.04
#